data_AF-A0A835Y485-F1
#
_entry.id   AF-A0A835Y485-F1
#
_cell.length_a   1.000
_cell.length_b   1.000
_cell.length_c   1.000
_cell.angle_alpha   90.00
_cell.angle_beta   90.00
_cell.angle_gamma   90.00
#
_symmetry.space_group_name_H-M   'P 1'
#
loop_
_entity.id
_entity.type
_entity.pdbx_description
1 polymer ?
#
loop_
_entity_poly.entity_id
_entity_poly.type
_entity_poly.pdbx_seq_one_letter_code
_entity_poly.pdbx_strand_id
1 'polypeptide(L)'
;MARPGLVVMRGPAWSWGDQDGGEGCTGELVARGEEGSGGGWWSVLWHASGEEDVYRVGGEDGATFDLRVAEGGGMWPRSARG
;
A
#
# COMPACT_ATOMS: atom_id res chain seq x y z
N MET A 1 3.77 12.37 2.47
CA MET A 1 2.68 12.30 1.47
C MET A 1 2.86 11.03 0.65
N ALA A 2 1.76 10.30 0.40
CA ALA A 2 1.77 9.11 -0.46
C ALA A 2 2.15 9.49 -1.90
N ARG A 3 2.98 8.66 -2.53
CA ARG A 3 3.48 8.82 -3.90
C ARG A 3 3.86 7.45 -4.49
N PRO A 4 3.91 7.30 -5.83
CA PRO A 4 4.33 6.04 -6.43
C PRO A 4 5.77 5.66 -6.02
N GLY A 5 6.05 4.37 -5.91
CA GLY A 5 7.36 3.83 -5.53
C GLY A 5 7.64 3.81 -4.01
N LEU A 6 6.68 4.21 -3.17
CA LEU A 6 6.79 4.01 -1.73
C LEU A 6 6.51 2.55 -1.38
N VAL A 7 7.42 1.96 -0.61
CA VAL A 7 7.21 0.61 -0.05
C VAL A 7 6.37 0.72 1.22
N VAL A 8 5.34 -0.10 1.28
CA VAL A 8 4.33 -0.11 2.33
C VAL A 8 4.14 -1.52 2.89
N MET A 9 3.55 -1.59 4.08
CA MET A 9 3.08 -2.83 4.74
C MET A 9 1.65 -2.61 5.24
N ARG A 10 0.96 -3.70 5.62
CA ARG A 10 -0.28 -3.60 6.40
C ARG A 10 -0.11 -2.66 7.59
N GLY A 11 -1.06 -1.74 7.71
CA GLY A 11 -1.16 -0.70 8.72
C GLY A 11 -2.10 -1.09 9.87
N PRO A 12 -2.25 -0.22 10.87
CA PRO A 12 -3.02 -0.52 12.07
C PRO A 12 -4.53 -0.67 11.84
N ALA A 13 -5.08 -0.10 10.76
CA ALA A 13 -6.51 -0.25 10.42
C ALA A 13 -6.78 -1.37 9.40
N TRP A 14 -5.76 -2.16 9.04
CA TRP A 14 -5.88 -3.25 8.08
C TRP A 14 -6.99 -4.24 8.48
N SER A 15 -7.88 -4.55 7.54
CA SER A 15 -9.01 -5.48 7.74
C SER A 15 -9.24 -6.37 6.52
N TRP A 16 -8.20 -6.58 5.71
CA TRP A 16 -8.28 -7.19 4.38
C TRP A 16 -7.70 -8.61 4.31
N GLY A 17 -7.64 -9.31 5.44
CA GLY A 17 -7.07 -10.67 5.50
C GLY A 17 -5.59 -10.70 5.13
N ASP A 18 -5.17 -11.68 4.33
CA ASP A 18 -3.78 -11.84 3.88
C ASP A 18 -3.59 -11.49 2.39
N GLN A 19 -4.35 -10.51 1.87
CA GLN A 19 -4.16 -10.01 0.50
C GLN A 19 -2.75 -9.45 0.24
N ASP A 20 -2.08 -8.97 1.27
CA ASP A 20 -0.68 -8.54 1.22
C ASP A 20 0.32 -9.70 1.26
N GLY A 21 -0.15 -10.95 1.40
CA GLY A 21 0.68 -12.15 1.51
C GLY A 21 1.00 -12.57 2.96
N GLY A 22 0.46 -11.86 3.96
CA GLY A 22 0.68 -12.17 5.38
C GLY A 22 1.40 -11.08 6.17
N GLU A 23 1.48 -11.24 7.49
CA GLU A 23 2.14 -10.26 8.36
C GLU A 23 3.64 -10.11 8.00
N GLY A 24 4.06 -8.87 7.78
CA GLY A 24 5.45 -8.54 7.42
C GLY A 24 5.73 -8.51 5.93
N CYS A 25 4.77 -8.88 5.08
CA CYS A 25 4.89 -8.71 3.65
C CYS A 25 4.80 -7.22 3.25
N THR A 26 5.48 -6.89 2.15
CA THR A 26 5.58 -5.52 1.64
C THR A 26 4.95 -5.42 0.26
N GLY A 27 4.52 -4.20 -0.10
CA GLY A 27 4.09 -3.84 -1.43
C GLY A 27 4.57 -2.45 -1.82
N GLU A 28 4.38 -2.09 -3.08
CA GLU A 28 4.74 -0.78 -3.64
C GLU A 28 3.49 0.00 -4.03
N LEU A 29 3.41 1.28 -3.63
CA LEU A 29 2.40 2.19 -4.17
C LEU A 29 2.63 2.41 -5.67
N VAL A 30 1.65 2.10 -6.51
CA VAL A 30 1.81 2.23 -7.97
C VAL A 30 1.03 3.40 -8.56
N ALA A 31 -0.20 3.63 -8.09
CA ALA A 31 -1.05 4.70 -8.58
C ALA A 31 -2.04 5.17 -7.50
N ARG A 32 -2.48 6.43 -7.64
CA ARG A 32 -3.62 6.92 -6.85
C ARG A 32 -4.89 6.28 -7.39
N GLY A 33 -5.77 5.82 -6.49
CA GLY A 33 -7.08 5.28 -6.86
C GLY A 33 -7.95 6.36 -7.53
N GLU A 34 -9.02 5.93 -8.22
CA GLU A 34 -9.88 6.83 -9.01
C GLU A 34 -10.42 8.02 -8.21
N GLU A 35 -10.55 9.15 -8.92
CA GLU A 35 -11.06 10.41 -8.40
C GLU A 35 -12.55 10.26 -8.06
N GLY A 36 -12.85 10.12 -6.77
CA GLY A 36 -14.22 9.92 -6.27
C GLY A 36 -14.28 9.42 -4.83
N SER A 37 -13.24 8.71 -4.37
CA SER A 37 -13.16 8.17 -3.01
C SER A 37 -12.55 9.13 -1.97
N GLY A 38 -12.73 10.45 -2.13
CA GLY A 38 -12.25 11.45 -1.17
C GLY A 38 -10.72 11.62 -1.11
N GLY A 39 -9.98 11.17 -2.13
CA GLY A 39 -8.53 11.34 -2.20
C GLY A 39 -7.71 10.47 -1.22
N GLY A 40 -8.35 9.50 -0.58
CA GLY A 40 -7.75 8.65 0.45
C GLY A 40 -7.23 7.29 -0.01
N TRP A 41 -7.28 6.95 -1.30
CA TRP A 41 -7.05 5.58 -1.79
C TRP A 41 -5.89 5.45 -2.77
N TRP A 42 -5.13 4.37 -2.67
CA TRP A 42 -3.97 4.06 -3.52
C TRP A 42 -3.91 2.58 -3.88
N SER A 43 -3.54 2.30 -5.13
CA SER A 43 -3.19 0.96 -5.59
C SER A 43 -1.82 0.55 -5.05
N VAL A 44 -1.74 -0.68 -4.57
CA VAL A 44 -0.53 -1.35 -4.06
C VAL A 44 -0.30 -2.62 -4.86
N LEU A 45 0.91 -2.78 -5.38
CA LEU A 45 1.39 -4.06 -5.90
C LEU A 45 2.10 -4.83 -4.78
N TRP A 46 1.55 -5.95 -4.34
CA TRP A 46 2.13 -6.77 -3.27
C TRP A 46 3.29 -7.62 -3.80
N HIS A 47 4.46 -7.54 -3.15
CA HIS A 47 5.64 -8.27 -3.63
C HIS A 47 5.54 -9.78 -3.43
N ALA A 48 4.75 -10.25 -2.47
CA ALA A 48 4.61 -11.66 -2.16
C ALA A 48 3.77 -12.42 -3.20
N SER A 49 2.67 -11.83 -3.65
CA SER A 49 1.73 -12.46 -4.59
C SER A 49 1.80 -11.89 -6.02
N GLY A 50 2.30 -10.67 -6.19
CA GLY A 50 2.21 -9.93 -7.45
C GLY A 50 0.81 -9.38 -7.74
N GLU A 51 -0.11 -9.47 -6.77
CA GLU A 51 -1.46 -8.96 -6.90
C GLU A 51 -1.51 -7.45 -6.64
N GLU A 52 -2.46 -6.78 -7.30
CA GLU A 52 -2.67 -5.34 -7.19
C GLU A 52 -4.05 -5.04 -6.61
N ASP A 53 -4.10 -4.29 -5.52
CA ASP A 53 -5.33 -3.95 -4.81
C ASP A 53 -5.27 -2.51 -4.28
N VAL A 54 -6.44 -1.93 -3.98
CA VAL A 54 -6.57 -0.51 -3.61
C VAL A 54 -6.91 -0.37 -2.13
N TYR A 55 -6.13 0.44 -1.40
CA TYR A 55 -6.25 0.60 0.05
C TYR A 55 -6.24 2.06 0.50
N ARG A 56 -6.73 2.30 1.72
CA ARG A 56 -6.75 3.65 2.30
C ARG A 56 -5.39 4.06 2.82
N VAL A 57 -4.88 5.18 2.31
CA VAL A 57 -3.73 5.94 2.83
C VAL A 57 -4.15 7.21 3.56
N GLY A 58 -5.43 7.30 3.95
CA GLY A 58 -5.99 8.38 4.77
C GLY A 58 -7.52 8.35 4.74
N GLY A 59 -8.14 8.56 5.91
CA GLY A 59 -9.57 8.84 6.05
C GLY A 59 -9.84 10.33 6.31
N GLU A 60 -11.10 10.75 6.28
CA GLU A 60 -11.53 12.14 6.58
C GLU A 60 -11.06 12.61 7.97
N ASP A 61 -10.91 11.69 8.92
CA ASP A 61 -10.42 11.93 10.29
C ASP A 61 -8.87 11.96 10.40
N GLY A 62 -8.15 11.65 9.32
CA GLY A 62 -6.68 11.63 9.29
C GLY A 62 -6.00 10.54 10.13
N ALA A 63 -6.75 9.65 10.77
CA ALA A 63 -6.22 8.63 11.70
C ALA A 63 -6.31 7.17 11.17
N THR A 64 -7.13 6.92 10.15
CA THR A 64 -7.39 5.55 9.64
C THR A 64 -6.55 5.27 8.40
N PHE A 65 -5.53 4.42 8.55
CA PHE A 65 -4.64 4.00 7.46
C PHE A 65 -4.59 2.48 7.38
N ASP A 66 -5.02 1.92 6.26
CA ASP A 66 -4.86 0.49 5.97
C ASP A 66 -3.38 0.16 5.72
N LEU A 67 -2.57 1.16 5.34
CA LEU A 67 -1.16 1.02 4.99
C LEU A 67 -0.27 1.87 5.88
N ARG A 68 0.96 1.39 6.12
CA ARG A 68 2.06 2.18 6.69
C ARG A 68 3.30 2.06 5.81
N VAL A 69 4.16 3.07 5.82
CA VAL A 69 5.47 3.00 5.15
C VAL A 69 6.30 1.89 5.81
N ALA A 70 6.96 1.06 4.99
CA ALA A 70 7.82 0.02 5.51
C ALA A 70 9.12 0.61 6.10
N GLU A 71 9.60 0.07 7.21
CA GLU A 71 10.89 0.45 7.80
C GLU A 71 12.00 0.27 6.76
N GLY A 72 12.83 1.31 6.58
CA GLY A 72 13.86 1.36 5.53
C GLY A 72 13.44 2.12 4.26
N GLY A 73 12.15 2.39 4.04
CA GLY A 73 11.58 3.42 3.14
C GLY A 73 12.07 3.50 1.68
N GLY A 74 12.92 2.56 1.26
CA GLY A 74 13.57 2.54 -0.04
C GLY A 74 12.64 2.00 -1.10
N MET A 75 12.79 2.47 -2.34
CA MET A 75 12.12 1.90 -3.50
C MET A 75 12.47 0.42 -3.64
N TRP A 76 11.49 -0.42 -3.98
CA TRP A 76 11.77 -1.79 -4.37
C TRP A 76 12.46 -1.79 -5.75
N PRO A 77 13.56 -2.52 -5.96
CA PRO A 77 14.24 -2.51 -7.25
C PRO A 77 13.33 -3.10 -8.33
N ARG A 78 13.06 -2.30 -9.36
CA ARG A 78 12.21 -2.68 -10.52
C ARG A 78 12.65 -3.97 -11.23
N SER A 79 13.89 -4.41 -10.98
CA SER A 79 14.51 -5.64 -11.48
C SER A 79 14.07 -6.93 -10.78
N ALA A 80 13.36 -6.84 -9.65
CA ALA A 80 12.88 -8.00 -8.90
C ALA A 80 11.49 -8.49 -9.34
N ARG A 81 10.89 -7.89 -10.38
CA ARG A 81 9.67 -8.38 -11.05
C ARG A 81 10.08 -9.46 -12.05
N GLY A 82 10.33 -10.67 -11.53
CA GLY A 82 10.53 -11.87 -12.33
C GLY A 82 9.22 -12.40 -12.91
#